data_AF-A0A820NQN7-F1
#
_entry.id   AF-A0A820NQN7-F1
#
_cell.length_a   1.000
_cell.length_b   1.000
_cell.length_c   1.000
_cell.angle_alpha   90.00
_cell.angle_beta   90.00
_cell.angle_gamma   90.00
#
_symmetry.space_group_name_H-M   'P 1'
#
loop_
_entity.id
_entity.type
_entity.pdbx_description
1 polymer ?
#
loop_
_entity_poly.entity_id
_entity_poly.type
_entity_poly.pdbx_seq_one_letter_code
_entity_poly.pdbx_strand_id
1 'polypeptide(L)'
;MDKTQAYKCLGKEDPLPELIQRTNKYLLDLRLAKWITQKHYELLNIKPNEVELAHLYYLPKARKPGTPLRPIISGLKHPTIKISK
;
A
#
# COMPACT_ATOMS: atom_id res chain seq x y z
N MET A 1 -9.91 -12.39 5.30
CA MET A 1 -9.96 -11.40 4.20
C MET A 1 -10.49 -12.12 2.99
N ASP A 2 -11.45 -11.53 2.29
CA ASP A 2 -12.03 -12.14 1.10
C ASP A 2 -11.00 -12.12 -0.05
N LYS A 3 -10.91 -13.22 -0.79
CA LYS A 3 -10.06 -13.29 -1.99
C LYS A 3 -10.71 -12.44 -3.08
N THR A 4 -10.16 -11.28 -3.34
CA THR A 4 -10.62 -10.38 -4.41
C THR A 4 -9.78 -10.59 -5.66
N GLN A 5 -10.42 -10.65 -6.85
CA GLN A 5 -9.71 -10.59 -8.14
C GLN A 5 -9.31 -9.13 -8.46
N ALA A 6 -8.71 -8.44 -7.48
CA ALA A 6 -8.45 -7.00 -7.55
C ALA A 6 -7.34 -6.62 -8.54
N TYR A 7 -6.56 -7.60 -9.01
CA TYR A 7 -5.46 -7.40 -9.95
C TYR A 7 -5.68 -8.22 -11.22
N LYS A 8 -5.52 -7.56 -12.38
CA LYS A 8 -5.53 -8.17 -13.70
C LYS A 8 -4.39 -7.59 -14.52
N CYS A 9 -3.42 -8.42 -14.90
CA CYS A 9 -2.37 -8.01 -15.82
C CYS A 9 -2.98 -7.80 -17.22
N LEU A 10 -2.74 -6.63 -17.81
CA LEU A 10 -3.20 -6.28 -19.16
C LEU A 10 -2.10 -6.47 -20.22
N GLY A 11 -0.84 -6.68 -19.80
CA GLY A 11 0.33 -6.84 -20.67
C GLY A 11 0.70 -8.31 -20.90
N LYS A 12 1.75 -8.53 -21.70
CA LYS A 12 2.32 -9.87 -21.95
C LYS A 12 3.07 -10.43 -20.74
N GLU A 13 3.75 -9.56 -20.01
CA GLU A 13 4.53 -9.91 -18.83
C GLU A 13 3.97 -9.18 -17.62
N ASP A 14 3.84 -9.93 -16.53
CA ASP A 14 3.36 -9.41 -15.27
C ASP A 14 4.57 -9.01 -14.39
N PRO A 15 4.79 -7.72 -14.11
CA PRO A 15 5.90 -7.28 -13.26
C PRO A 15 5.60 -7.50 -11.76
N LEU A 16 4.35 -7.77 -11.39
CA LEU A 16 3.93 -7.84 -10.00
C LEU A 16 4.59 -8.99 -9.21
N PRO A 17 4.71 -10.23 -9.73
CA PRO A 17 5.35 -11.33 -9.01
C PRO A 17 6.80 -11.03 -8.64
N GLU A 18 7.59 -10.49 -9.57
CA GLU A 18 8.99 -10.14 -9.31
C GLU A 18 9.09 -9.04 -8.25
N LEU A 19 8.23 -8.02 -8.35
CA LEU A 19 8.20 -6.92 -7.39
C LEU A 19 7.86 -7.41 -5.98
N ILE A 20 6.87 -8.30 -5.84
CA ILE A 20 6.48 -8.89 -4.55
C ILE A 20 7.66 -9.67 -3.96
N GLN A 21 8.32 -10.51 -4.75
CA GLN A 21 9.47 -11.28 -4.29
C GLN A 21 10.61 -10.39 -3.81
N ARG A 22 10.97 -9.37 -4.59
CA ARG A 22 12.03 -8.41 -4.23
C ARG A 22 11.69 -7.63 -2.97
N THR A 23 10.44 -7.20 -2.83
CA THR A 23 9.98 -6.45 -1.65
C THR A 23 10.00 -7.31 -0.39
N ASN A 24 9.47 -8.54 -0.46
CA ASN A 24 9.43 -9.43 0.70
C ASN A 24 10.83 -9.89 1.12
N LYS A 25 11.74 -10.10 0.15
CA LYS A 25 13.16 -10.35 0.43
C LYS A 25 13.80 -9.20 1.19
N TYR A 26 13.59 -7.96 0.72
CA TYR A 26 14.12 -6.77 1.39
C TYR A 26 13.57 -6.61 2.82
N LEU A 27 12.27 -6.85 3.04
CA LEU A 27 11.68 -6.84 4.37
C LEU A 27 12.28 -7.91 5.29
N LEU A 28 12.60 -9.09 4.76
CA LEU A 28 13.28 -10.14 5.52
C LEU A 28 14.69 -9.71 5.90
N ASP A 29 15.45 -9.11 4.98
CA ASP A 29 16.79 -8.60 5.24
C ASP A 29 16.77 -7.54 6.35
N LEU A 30 15.81 -6.61 6.32
CA LEU A 30 15.59 -5.60 7.37
C LEU A 30 15.27 -6.22 8.74
N ARG A 31 14.47 -7.29 8.75
CA ARG A 31 14.14 -8.03 9.98
C ARG A 31 15.38 -8.72 10.53
N LEU A 32 16.16 -9.39 9.69
CA LEU A 32 17.40 -10.08 10.08
C LEU A 32 18.44 -9.09 10.60
N ALA A 33 18.53 -7.90 10.00
CA ALA A 33 19.34 -6.79 10.48
C ALA A 33 18.80 -6.12 11.76
N LYS A 34 17.65 -6.57 12.29
CA LYS A 34 16.95 -6.01 13.47
C LYS A 34 16.54 -4.54 13.33
N TRP A 35 16.38 -4.04 12.11
CA TRP A 35 15.90 -2.67 11.85
C TRP A 35 14.38 -2.57 11.99
N ILE A 36 13.68 -3.68 11.80
CA ILE A 36 12.24 -3.80 12.03
C ILE A 36 11.94 -4.98 12.97
N THR A 37 10.84 -4.90 13.70
CA THR A 37 10.38 -5.98 14.58
C THR A 37 9.68 -7.08 13.80
N GLN A 38 9.50 -8.25 14.42
CA GLN A 38 8.69 -9.33 13.85
C GLN A 38 7.29 -8.86 13.46
N LYS A 39 6.66 -8.08 14.35
CA LYS A 39 5.33 -7.51 14.13
C LYS A 39 5.29 -6.58 12.91
N HIS A 40 6.32 -5.74 12.73
CA HIS A 40 6.42 -4.88 11.54
C HIS A 40 6.59 -5.72 10.27
N TYR A 41 7.43 -6.75 10.29
CA TYR A 41 7.62 -7.66 9.17
C TYR A 41 6.30 -8.33 8.76
N GLU A 42 5.55 -8.89 9.71
CA GLU A 42 4.26 -9.56 9.44
C GLU A 42 3.20 -8.60 8.87
N LEU A 43 3.17 -7.35 9.33
CA LEU A 43 2.24 -6.33 8.84
C LEU A 43 2.59 -5.79 7.45
N LEU A 44 3.88 -5.73 7.11
CA LEU A 44 4.37 -5.16 5.84
C LEU A 44 4.55 -6.21 4.74
N ASN A 45 4.68 -7.48 5.10
CA ASN A 45 4.91 -8.57 4.15
C ASN A 45 3.75 -8.66 3.15
N ILE A 46 4.06 -8.55 1.86
CA ILE A 46 3.05 -8.50 0.81
C ILE A 46 2.56 -9.92 0.54
N LYS A 47 1.25 -10.12 0.71
CA LYS A 47 0.57 -11.37 0.40
C LYS A 47 -0.29 -11.18 -0.85
N PRO A 48 0.02 -11.84 -1.98
CA PRO A 48 -0.66 -11.60 -3.26
C PRO A 48 -2.17 -11.89 -3.23
N ASN A 49 -2.61 -12.78 -2.33
CA ASN A 49 -4.01 -13.20 -2.23
C ASN A 49 -4.78 -12.48 -1.11
N GLU A 50 -4.10 -11.66 -0.30
CA GLU A 50 -4.70 -10.87 0.77
C GLU A 50 -4.54 -9.39 0.40
N VAL A 51 -5.41 -8.89 -0.48
CA VAL A 51 -5.39 -7.48 -0.88
C VAL A 51 -6.45 -6.74 -0.07
N GLU A 52 -6.00 -5.86 0.83
CA GLU A 52 -6.85 -4.80 1.35
C GLU A 52 -6.91 -3.69 0.29
N LEU A 53 -8.12 -3.29 -0.10
CA LEU A 53 -8.32 -2.19 -1.06
C LEU A 53 -7.64 -0.93 -0.50
N ALA A 54 -6.81 -0.30 -1.33
CA ALA A 54 -6.22 0.98 -0.96
C ALA A 54 -7.34 1.98 -0.65
N HIS A 55 -7.25 2.64 0.51
CA HIS A 55 -8.25 3.61 0.89
C HIS A 55 -7.99 4.91 0.13
N LEU A 56 -9.00 5.33 -0.64
CA LEU A 56 -9.00 6.62 -1.31
C LEU A 56 -9.42 7.70 -0.31
N TYR A 57 -8.51 8.61 -0.03
CA TYR A 57 -8.79 9.81 0.74
C TYR A 57 -8.88 11.02 -0.20
N TYR A 58 -9.82 11.89 0.11
CA TYR A 58 -9.88 13.21 -0.49
C TYR A 58 -9.35 14.21 0.52
N LEU A 59 -8.48 15.12 0.07
CA LEU A 59 -7.99 16.19 0.93
C LEU A 59 -9.21 17.04 1.36
N PRO A 60 -9.47 17.25 2.67
CA PRO A 60 -10.65 17.99 3.14
C PRO A 60 -10.56 19.50 2.90
N LYS A 61 -9.67 19.97 2.01
CA LYS A 61 -9.53 21.40 1.74
C LYS A 61 -10.76 21.88 0.96
N ALA A 62 -11.23 23.06 1.34
CA ALA A 62 -12.34 23.75 0.68
C ALA A 62 -12.14 23.73 -0.84
N ARG A 63 -13.13 23.20 -1.56
CA ARG A 63 -13.14 23.11 -3.01
C ARG A 63 -13.03 24.52 -3.60
N LYS A 64 -11.97 24.78 -4.37
CA LYS A 64 -11.89 25.98 -5.21
C LYS A 64 -12.68 25.75 -6.50
N PRO A 65 -13.54 26.68 -6.94
CA PRO A 65 -14.20 26.59 -8.24
C PRO A 65 -13.18 26.39 -9.37
N GLY A 66 -13.49 25.52 -10.34
CA GLY A 66 -12.63 25.24 -11.49
C GLY A 66 -11.40 24.35 -11.22
N THR A 67 -11.13 23.93 -9.98
CA THR A 67 -9.99 23.04 -9.68
C THR A 67 -10.46 21.59 -9.49
N PRO A 68 -9.93 20.61 -10.25
CA PRO A 68 -10.25 19.21 -10.05
C PRO A 68 -9.73 18.74 -8.69
N LEU A 69 -10.53 17.91 -8.03
CA LEU A 69 -10.20 17.37 -6.72
C LEU A 69 -9.05 16.36 -6.87
N ARG A 70 -8.04 16.44 -6.00
CA ARG A 70 -6.85 15.57 -6.05
C ARG A 70 -7.09 14.36 -5.13
N PRO A 71 -7.32 13.15 -5.67
CA PRO A 71 -7.38 11.96 -4.84
C PRO A 71 -6.01 11.66 -4.24
N ILE A 72 -6.00 11.21 -2.99
CA ILE A 72 -4.82 10.70 -2.29
C ILE A 72 -5.06 9.21 -2.07
N ILE A 73 -4.13 8.39 -2.56
CA ILE A 73 -4.14 6.95 -2.34
C ILE A 73 -3.32 6.69 -1.07
N SER A 74 -3.90 5.96 -0.10
CA SER A 74 -3.15 5.52 1.07
C SER A 74 -3.11 4.01 1.18
N GLY A 75 -1.90 3.45 1.25
CA GLY A 75 -1.68 2.03 1.52
C GLY A 75 -1.86 1.64 2.99
N LEU A 76 -1.78 2.60 3.90
CA LEU A 76 -2.12 2.44 5.31
C LEU A 76 -3.38 3.25 5.57
N LYS A 77 -4.37 2.69 6.27
CA LYS A 77 -5.70 3.29 6.51
C LYS A 77 -5.74 4.74 7.03
N HIS A 78 -4.62 5.40 7.30
CA HIS A 78 -4.60 6.85 7.45
C HIS A 78 -3.19 7.41 7.24
N PRO A 79 -2.96 8.22 6.20
CA PRO A 79 -1.72 8.96 6.06
C PRO A 79 -1.78 10.32 6.78
N THR A 80 -2.90 10.72 7.40
CA THR A 80 -3.14 12.12 7.80
C THR A 80 -3.75 12.36 9.18
N ILE A 81 -4.26 11.35 9.89
CA ILE A 81 -4.71 11.58 11.28
C ILE A 81 -3.48 11.78 12.17
N LYS A 82 -3.44 12.90 12.89
CA LYS A 82 -2.37 13.39 13.79
C LYS A 82 -1.19 14.15 13.15
N ILE A 83 -1.24 14.51 11.85
CA ILE A 83 -0.17 15.32 11.24
C ILE A 83 -0.31 16.82 11.57
N SER A 84 -1.53 17.34 11.70
CA SER A 84 -1.75 18.70 12.21
C SER A 84 -2.29 18.65 13.63
N LYS A 85 -1.59 19.32 14.55
CA LYS A 85 -2.17 19.86 15.78
C LYS A 85 -2.84 21.19 15.46
#